data_AF-A0A1E5BDM4-F1
#
_entry.id   AF-A0A1E5BDM4-F1
#
_cell.length_a   1.000
_cell.length_b   1.000
_cell.length_c   1.000
_cell.angle_alpha   90.00
_cell.angle_beta   90.00
_cell.angle_gamma   90.00
#
_symmetry.space_group_name_H-M   'P 1'
#
loop_
_entity.id
_entity.type
_entity.pdbx_description
1 polymer ?
#
loop_
_entity_poly.entity_id
_entity_poly.type
_entity_poly.pdbx_seq_one_letter_code
_entity_poly.pdbx_strand_id
1 'polypeptide(L)'
;MSISLVHGNDSISCWVPGTLYFKGSKMNTIRLTSALALSLSLLAPNGHASFYDPIDNKLDLGEHLAENAYGFLPIPILITEPAVGLGGGVIGLFLHESEDEKNARKQLAMTSLDGGAQLMPAAITLAGAAGTENGTWFAFAGHRHSWLKDTIRYTGGVGAGKANLDIFKEFSIGASYNKTIQFGTKTSGVAALQQLQFRVANTPLMLGVKQIIGQSSVEFETSNEDVNNVINGVIHYFMGESSVTSGLGVVAEYDTRNNMFFPTNGYSVNAEYMVYDEKIGSDWNYQNLNINGEVYIPVAERWTLAFAGNYQNFNTQEHYLPPTVRPYVELRGIASYRYQGDEIATAQSQVTYAIDNRWTVSAFYGLGKATVEGSLSDDESVDAYGAGFRYQIARRYGLHMGVDLAFSDDDSAFYITVGSGF
;
A
#
# COMPACT_ATOMS: atom_id res chain seq x y z
N MET A 1 -51.81 20.06 46.56
CA MET A 1 -51.81 21.35 45.83
C MET A 1 -51.74 20.98 44.35
N SER A 2 -52.86 20.55 43.75
CA SER A 2 -53.77 21.39 42.93
C SER A 2 -53.02 21.87 41.68
N ILE A 3 -53.22 21.41 40.43
CA ILE A 3 -54.43 21.25 39.59
C ILE A 3 -53.98 20.47 38.31
N SER A 4 -54.45 19.24 38.04
CA SER A 4 -55.45 18.85 37.02
C SER A 4 -55.62 19.72 35.75
N LEU A 5 -55.39 19.13 34.57
CA LEU A 5 -56.36 19.21 33.47
C LEU A 5 -56.21 18.01 32.50
N VAL A 6 -57.32 17.31 32.40
CA VAL A 6 -57.68 16.17 31.56
C VAL A 6 -57.97 16.65 30.13
N HIS A 7 -57.72 15.83 29.11
CA HIS A 7 -58.69 15.41 28.06
C HIS A 7 -58.05 14.35 27.15
N GLY A 8 -58.66 13.17 27.10
CA GLY A 8 -58.35 12.11 26.14
C GLY A 8 -59.10 12.29 24.82
N ASN A 9 -58.74 11.52 23.80
CA ASN A 9 -59.53 10.38 23.33
C ASN A 9 -58.79 9.59 22.24
N ASP A 10 -59.19 8.34 22.10
CA ASP A 10 -58.71 7.27 21.22
C ASP A 10 -58.54 7.61 19.73
N SER A 11 -57.60 6.94 19.05
CA SER A 11 -57.89 6.02 17.92
C SER A 11 -56.62 5.52 17.20
N ILE A 12 -56.80 4.39 16.54
CA ILE A 12 -55.86 3.36 16.09
C ILE A 12 -55.25 3.66 14.70
N SER A 13 -54.06 3.08 14.47
CA SER A 13 -53.41 2.70 13.19
C SER A 13 -52.97 3.77 12.19
N CYS A 14 -51.66 3.80 11.87
CA CYS A 14 -51.12 3.21 10.64
C CYS A 14 -49.58 3.35 10.57
N TRP A 15 -48.94 2.28 10.13
CA TRP A 15 -47.50 2.14 9.84
C TRP A 15 -47.16 2.70 8.44
N VAL A 16 -46.20 3.63 8.31
CA VAL A 16 -45.14 3.72 7.25
C VAL A 16 -44.04 4.73 7.72
N PRO A 17 -42.81 4.77 7.15
CA PRO A 17 -41.56 4.65 7.89
C PRO A 17 -40.91 6.00 8.24
N GLY A 18 -40.29 6.05 9.42
CA GLY A 18 -39.53 7.20 9.91
C GLY A 18 -38.24 7.44 9.13
N THR A 19 -38.17 8.64 8.56
CA THR A 19 -36.98 9.32 8.07
C THR A 19 -35.83 9.27 9.09
N LEU A 20 -34.69 8.72 8.70
CA LEU A 20 -33.44 8.78 9.48
C LEU A 20 -32.97 10.24 9.56
N TYR A 21 -32.98 10.78 10.78
CA TYR A 21 -32.39 12.07 11.11
C TYR A 21 -30.86 11.93 11.16
N PHE A 22 -30.17 12.44 10.14
CA PHE A 22 -28.74 12.74 10.22
C PHE A 22 -28.53 13.96 11.11
N LYS A 23 -27.86 13.76 12.26
CA LYS A 23 -27.46 14.84 13.16
C LYS A 23 -26.17 15.47 12.61
N GLY A 24 -26.33 16.63 11.97
CA GLY A 24 -25.24 17.35 11.32
C GLY A 24 -24.14 17.81 12.28
N SER A 25 -22.90 17.38 12.01
CA SER A 25 -21.71 18.16 12.31
C SER A 25 -21.52 19.20 11.20
N LYS A 26 -21.03 20.39 11.59
CA LYS A 26 -20.87 21.55 10.71
C LYS A 26 -19.91 21.24 9.56
N MET A 27 -20.44 21.10 8.35
CA MET A 27 -19.68 21.21 7.11
C MET A 27 -19.25 22.66 6.93
N ASN A 28 -17.95 22.93 7.08
CA ASN A 28 -17.34 24.15 6.58
C ASN A 28 -17.40 24.12 5.05
N THR A 29 -18.02 25.13 4.47
CA THR A 29 -18.11 25.34 3.03
C THR A 29 -16.73 25.70 2.49
N ILE A 30 -15.91 24.69 2.15
CA ILE A 30 -14.66 24.90 1.42
C ILE A 30 -15.03 25.22 -0.02
N ARG A 31 -14.75 26.46 -0.43
CA ARG A 31 -14.79 26.85 -1.85
C ARG A 31 -13.67 26.08 -2.56
N LEU A 32 -14.04 25.00 -3.26
CA LEU A 32 -13.19 24.39 -4.28
C LEU A 32 -12.98 25.42 -5.40
N THR A 33 -11.91 26.19 -5.33
CA THR A 33 -11.34 26.81 -6.52
C THR A 33 -10.49 25.76 -7.22
N SER A 34 -11.15 25.03 -8.11
CA SER A 34 -10.57 24.19 -9.13
C SER A 34 -9.63 25.01 -10.02
N ALA A 35 -8.32 24.94 -9.76
CA ALA A 35 -7.28 25.48 -10.63
C ALA A 35 -5.96 24.72 -10.40
N LEU A 36 -5.95 23.41 -10.65
CA LEU A 36 -4.71 22.65 -10.84
C LEU A 36 -4.92 21.58 -11.91
N ALA A 37 -5.26 22.02 -13.12
CA ALA A 37 -5.22 21.20 -14.31
C ALA A 37 -4.69 22.06 -15.46
N LEU A 38 -3.72 21.52 -16.21
CA LEU A 38 -3.06 22.06 -17.40
C LEU A 38 -2.02 23.17 -17.21
N SER A 39 -0.77 22.79 -16.90
CA SER A 39 0.40 23.56 -17.37
C SER A 39 1.70 22.75 -17.43
N LEU A 40 1.65 21.46 -17.81
CA LEU A 40 2.87 20.66 -18.07
C LEU A 40 3.04 20.17 -19.52
N SER A 41 2.32 20.76 -20.49
CA SER A 41 2.33 20.31 -21.89
C SER A 41 3.25 21.09 -22.84
N LEU A 42 4.19 21.90 -22.35
CA LEU A 42 4.96 22.82 -23.23
C LEU A 42 6.40 22.39 -23.57
N LEU A 43 6.83 21.17 -23.25
CA LEU A 43 8.17 20.70 -23.65
C LEU A 43 8.16 19.22 -24.10
N ALA A 44 7.40 18.89 -25.13
CA ALA A 44 7.52 17.61 -25.83
C ALA A 44 8.16 17.83 -27.22
N PRO A 45 9.28 17.16 -27.57
CA PRO A 45 9.82 17.16 -28.92
C PRO A 45 8.88 16.42 -29.89
N ASN A 46 8.96 16.79 -31.17
CA ASN A 46 8.13 16.27 -32.28
C ASN A 46 8.28 14.75 -32.47
N GLY A 47 7.36 13.99 -31.87
CA GLY A 47 7.09 12.58 -32.16
C GLY A 47 5.69 12.28 -31.63
N HIS A 48 4.68 12.28 -32.51
CA HIS A 48 3.28 12.14 -32.13
C HIS A 48 2.95 10.70 -31.72
N ALA A 49 3.32 10.30 -30.51
CA ALA A 49 2.83 9.05 -29.96
C ALA A 49 1.32 9.17 -29.69
N SER A 50 0.54 8.22 -30.22
CA SER A 50 -0.91 8.18 -30.05
C SER A 50 -1.29 7.91 -28.59
N PHE A 51 -2.36 8.56 -28.11
CA PHE A 51 -3.03 8.23 -26.85
C PHE A 51 -4.23 7.28 -27.06
N TYR A 52 -4.35 6.72 -28.26
CA TYR A 52 -5.40 5.79 -28.63
C TYR A 52 -4.78 4.52 -29.21
N ASP A 53 -5.36 3.38 -28.86
CA ASP A 53 -4.90 2.10 -29.36
C ASP A 53 -5.29 1.89 -30.83
N PRO A 54 -4.39 1.42 -31.69
CA PRO A 54 -4.68 1.27 -33.12
C PRO A 54 -5.63 0.11 -33.45
N ILE A 55 -5.88 -0.82 -32.53
CA ILE A 55 -6.75 -1.99 -32.74
C ILE A 55 -8.19 -1.68 -32.37
N ASP A 56 -8.44 -1.01 -31.24
CA ASP A 56 -9.79 -0.73 -30.75
C ASP A 56 -10.17 0.76 -30.66
N ASN A 57 -9.24 1.67 -30.98
CA ASN A 57 -9.41 3.13 -30.97
C ASN A 57 -9.88 3.68 -29.61
N LYS A 58 -9.63 2.97 -28.51
CA LYS A 58 -9.89 3.41 -27.14
C LYS A 58 -8.65 4.06 -26.54
N LEU A 59 -8.82 4.85 -25.47
CA LEU A 59 -7.73 5.50 -24.75
C LEU A 59 -6.67 4.47 -24.33
N ASP A 60 -5.42 4.67 -24.73
CA ASP A 60 -4.30 3.76 -24.44
C ASP A 60 -2.97 4.52 -24.45
N LEU A 61 -2.23 4.40 -23.35
CA LEU A 61 -0.92 4.99 -23.17
C LEU A 61 0.21 4.05 -23.61
N GLY A 62 -0.08 2.81 -24.02
CA GLY A 62 0.92 1.78 -24.32
C GLY A 62 1.84 2.15 -25.48
N GLU A 63 1.31 2.79 -26.53
CA GLU A 63 2.14 3.31 -27.62
C GLU A 63 3.03 4.46 -27.13
N HIS A 64 2.46 5.40 -26.39
CA HIS A 64 3.21 6.48 -25.74
C HIS A 64 4.32 5.95 -24.81
N LEU A 65 4.05 4.94 -24.00
CA LEU A 65 5.02 4.27 -23.13
C LEU A 65 6.11 3.54 -23.92
N ALA A 66 5.76 2.95 -25.06
CA ALA A 66 6.71 2.25 -25.92
C ALA A 66 7.62 3.22 -26.71
N GLU A 67 7.06 4.30 -27.26
CA GLU A 67 7.75 5.27 -28.09
C GLU A 67 8.55 6.29 -27.29
N ASN A 68 7.95 6.81 -26.21
CA ASN A 68 8.54 7.81 -25.32
C ASN A 68 9.27 7.21 -24.12
N ALA A 69 9.71 5.95 -24.23
CA ALA A 69 10.76 5.37 -23.38
C ALA A 69 12.14 6.05 -23.64
N TYR A 70 12.18 7.38 -23.69
CA TYR A 70 13.41 8.17 -23.62
C TYR A 70 13.72 8.40 -22.15
N GLY A 71 14.06 7.32 -21.45
CA GLY A 71 14.66 7.37 -20.13
C GLY A 71 13.86 8.04 -19.01
N PHE A 72 12.67 8.62 -19.22
CA PHE A 72 11.88 9.26 -18.15
C PHE A 72 10.38 9.20 -18.45
N LEU A 73 9.61 8.60 -17.53
CA LEU A 73 8.16 8.58 -17.55
C LEU A 73 7.62 9.10 -16.21
N PRO A 74 6.96 10.26 -16.15
CA PRO A 74 6.29 10.72 -14.94
C PRO A 74 5.00 9.93 -14.72
N ILE A 75 4.89 9.31 -13.56
CA ILE A 75 3.73 8.55 -13.11
C ILE A 75 3.14 9.31 -11.92
N PRO A 76 1.93 9.89 -12.06
CA PRO A 76 1.26 10.51 -10.92
C PRO A 76 0.89 9.43 -9.90
N ILE A 77 1.04 9.77 -8.62
CA ILE A 77 0.56 8.94 -7.51
C ILE A 77 -0.51 9.71 -6.76
N LEU A 78 -1.54 8.99 -6.34
CA LEU A 78 -2.64 9.51 -5.54
C LEU A 78 -2.71 8.68 -4.27
N ILE A 79 -2.57 9.35 -3.13
CA ILE A 79 -2.56 8.72 -1.82
C ILE A 79 -3.95 8.90 -1.24
N THR A 80 -4.51 7.81 -0.76
CA THR A 80 -5.88 7.73 -0.26
C THR A 80 -5.94 6.80 0.95
N GLU A 81 -4.87 6.84 1.74
CA GLU A 81 -4.66 5.96 2.89
C GLU A 81 -5.36 6.57 4.12
N PRO A 82 -6.30 5.86 4.78
CA PRO A 82 -7.01 6.38 5.94
C PRO A 82 -6.10 6.92 7.04
N ALA A 83 -4.94 6.31 7.26
CA ALA A 83 -4.00 6.73 8.30
C ALA A 83 -3.31 8.09 8.02
N VAL A 84 -3.22 8.53 6.76
CA VAL A 84 -2.49 9.75 6.37
C VAL A 84 -3.30 10.77 5.57
N GLY A 85 -4.53 10.41 5.20
CA GLY A 85 -5.46 11.24 4.44
C GLY A 85 -5.14 11.30 2.93
N LEU A 86 -5.78 12.27 2.26
CA LEU A 86 -5.60 12.47 0.83
C LEU A 86 -4.22 13.07 0.53
N GLY A 87 -3.57 12.56 -0.51
CA GLY A 87 -2.29 13.07 -0.96
C GLY A 87 -2.02 12.81 -2.43
N GLY A 88 -0.88 13.30 -2.88
CA GLY A 88 -0.45 13.14 -4.25
C GLY A 88 1.05 13.29 -4.39
N GLY A 89 1.55 12.91 -5.57
CA GLY A 89 2.97 12.96 -5.87
C GLY A 89 3.27 12.58 -7.30
N VAL A 90 4.55 12.42 -7.58
CA VAL A 90 5.04 12.01 -8.90
C VAL A 90 6.24 11.09 -8.75
N ILE A 91 6.28 10.04 -9.57
CA ILE A 91 7.42 9.14 -9.72
C ILE A 91 7.93 9.25 -11.15
N GLY A 92 9.20 9.58 -11.31
CA GLY A 92 9.93 9.41 -12.56
C GLY A 92 10.44 7.98 -12.71
N LEU A 93 10.04 7.32 -13.79
CA LEU A 93 10.54 6.01 -14.19
C LEU A 93 11.58 6.15 -15.30
N PHE A 94 12.78 5.62 -15.06
CA PHE A 94 13.92 5.65 -15.98
C PHE A 94 14.31 4.24 -16.42
N LEU A 95 14.12 3.97 -17.70
CA LEU A 95 14.45 2.70 -18.32
C LEU A 95 15.88 2.75 -18.89
N HIS A 96 16.71 1.80 -18.47
CA HIS A 96 18.09 1.68 -18.94
C HIS A 96 18.18 0.42 -19.82
N GLU A 97 18.40 0.64 -21.10
CA GLU A 97 18.47 -0.40 -22.12
C GLU A 97 19.37 0.09 -23.26
N SER A 98 20.08 -0.84 -23.89
CA SER A 98 20.76 -0.59 -25.17
C SER A 98 19.75 -0.32 -26.29
N GLU A 99 20.20 0.27 -27.40
CA GLU A 99 19.34 0.49 -28.57
C GLU A 99 18.76 -0.83 -29.11
N ASP A 100 19.55 -1.91 -29.08
CA ASP A 100 19.12 -3.23 -29.53
C ASP A 100 18.03 -3.81 -28.62
N GLU A 101 18.20 -3.72 -27.29
CA GLU A 101 17.19 -4.15 -26.31
C GLU A 101 15.90 -3.33 -26.44
N LYS A 102 16.02 -2.01 -26.63
CA LYS A 102 14.89 -1.11 -26.89
C LYS A 102 14.12 -1.53 -28.13
N ASN A 103 14.82 -1.84 -29.22
CA ASN A 103 14.20 -2.27 -30.48
C ASN A 103 13.51 -3.63 -30.32
N ALA A 104 14.14 -4.59 -29.64
CA ALA A 104 13.55 -5.89 -29.34
C ALA A 104 12.28 -5.76 -28.48
N ARG A 105 12.32 -4.95 -27.42
CA ARG A 105 11.17 -4.66 -26.56
C ARG A 105 10.05 -3.97 -27.34
N LYS A 106 10.36 -2.99 -28.20
CA LYS A 106 9.38 -2.35 -29.07
C LYS A 106 8.70 -3.35 -29.99
N GLN A 107 9.45 -4.25 -30.63
CA GLN A 107 8.88 -5.29 -31.48
C GLN A 107 7.95 -6.22 -30.70
N LEU A 108 8.38 -6.69 -29.51
CA LEU A 108 7.55 -7.50 -28.62
C LEU A 108 6.27 -6.76 -28.20
N ALA A 109 6.38 -5.47 -27.87
CA ALA A 109 5.24 -4.64 -27.51
C ALA A 109 4.24 -4.49 -28.67
N MET A 110 4.73 -4.32 -29.90
CA MET A 110 3.86 -4.23 -31.10
C MET A 110 3.13 -5.55 -31.39
N THR A 111 3.75 -6.69 -31.06
CA THR A 111 3.13 -8.02 -31.23
C THR A 111 2.26 -8.47 -30.06
N SER A 112 2.40 -7.84 -28.89
CA SER A 112 1.63 -8.14 -27.68
C SER A 112 0.20 -7.63 -27.82
N LEU A 113 -0.75 -8.55 -27.97
CA LEU A 113 -2.17 -8.22 -28.14
C LEU A 113 -2.93 -8.18 -26.80
N ASP A 114 -2.47 -8.94 -25.81
CA ASP A 114 -3.13 -9.25 -24.54
C ASP A 114 -2.38 -8.72 -23.30
N GLY A 115 -1.21 -8.10 -23.48
CA GLY A 115 -0.42 -7.57 -22.37
C GLY A 115 0.36 -8.62 -21.59
N GLY A 116 0.43 -9.86 -22.06
CA GLY A 116 1.23 -10.94 -21.44
C GLY A 116 2.74 -10.83 -21.70
N ALA A 117 3.17 -9.90 -22.55
CA ALA A 117 4.59 -9.70 -22.83
C ALA A 117 5.32 -9.12 -21.61
N GLN A 118 6.40 -9.78 -21.18
CA GLN A 118 7.29 -9.28 -20.13
C GLN A 118 8.20 -8.19 -20.69
N LEU A 119 7.66 -6.97 -20.77
CA LEU A 119 8.31 -5.82 -21.41
C LEU A 119 9.18 -4.99 -20.47
N MET A 120 9.52 -5.49 -19.28
CA MET A 120 10.38 -4.75 -18.36
C MET A 120 11.85 -4.89 -18.76
N PRO A 121 12.59 -3.78 -18.92
CA PRO A 121 14.01 -3.86 -19.23
C PRO A 121 14.79 -4.44 -18.06
N ALA A 122 16.02 -4.84 -18.35
CA ALA A 122 16.95 -5.36 -17.35
C ALA A 122 17.20 -4.37 -16.21
N ALA A 123 17.18 -3.07 -16.50
CA ALA A 123 17.57 -2.02 -15.57
C ALA A 123 16.56 -0.86 -15.53
N ILE A 124 16.12 -0.52 -14.32
CA ILE A 124 15.06 0.45 -14.05
C ILE A 124 15.48 1.29 -12.85
N THR A 125 15.46 2.61 -13.00
CA THR A 125 15.55 3.54 -11.87
C THR A 125 14.20 4.22 -11.66
N LEU A 126 13.78 4.35 -10.42
CA LEU A 126 12.63 5.13 -9.99
C LEU A 126 13.12 6.27 -9.12
N ALA A 127 12.56 7.46 -9.25
CA ALA A 127 12.76 8.54 -8.30
C ALA A 127 11.48 9.35 -8.17
N GLY A 128 11.05 9.64 -6.95
CA GLY A 128 9.77 10.30 -6.76
C GLY A 128 9.62 10.92 -5.39
N ALA A 129 8.56 11.71 -5.26
CA ALA A 129 8.14 12.29 -4.00
C ALA A 129 6.63 12.42 -3.94
N ALA A 130 6.09 12.35 -2.74
CA ALA A 130 4.68 12.50 -2.45
C ALA A 130 4.46 13.20 -1.12
N GLY A 131 3.27 13.76 -0.95
CA GLY A 131 2.81 14.28 0.33
C GLY A 131 1.30 14.19 0.47
N THR A 132 0.82 14.27 1.70
CA THR A 132 -0.59 14.23 2.07
C THR A 132 -1.01 15.49 2.81
N GLU A 133 -2.32 15.68 2.93
CA GLU A 133 -2.91 16.82 3.63
C GLU A 133 -2.59 16.84 5.13
N ASN A 134 -2.32 15.68 5.75
CA ASN A 134 -1.94 15.61 7.16
C ASN A 134 -0.46 15.98 7.40
N GLY A 135 0.28 16.33 6.34
CA GLY A 135 1.69 16.74 6.41
C GLY A 135 2.69 15.57 6.37
N THR A 136 2.21 14.34 6.15
CA THR A 136 3.06 13.21 5.79
C THR A 136 3.67 13.45 4.42
N TRP A 137 4.95 13.16 4.26
CA TRP A 137 5.62 13.20 2.97
C TRP A 137 6.75 12.19 2.91
N PHE A 138 7.08 11.76 1.70
CA PHE A 138 8.23 10.92 1.44
C PHE A 138 8.84 11.26 0.09
N ALA A 139 10.15 11.06 -0.01
CA ALA A 139 10.91 11.13 -1.25
C ALA A 139 11.85 9.93 -1.32
N PHE A 140 12.03 9.37 -2.51
CA PHE A 140 12.84 8.17 -2.68
C PHE A 140 13.50 8.11 -4.05
N ALA A 141 14.56 7.32 -4.12
CA ALA A 141 15.16 6.86 -5.36
C ALA A 141 15.53 5.38 -5.22
N GLY A 142 15.22 4.59 -6.23
CA GLY A 142 15.48 3.16 -6.26
C GLY A 142 15.99 2.72 -7.62
N HIS A 143 16.79 1.66 -7.63
CA HIS A 143 17.30 1.04 -8.84
C HIS A 143 17.16 -0.47 -8.74
N ARG A 144 16.66 -1.08 -9.81
CA ARG A 144 16.68 -2.51 -10.02
C ARG A 144 17.50 -2.81 -11.26
N HIS A 145 18.40 -3.79 -11.16
CA HIS A 145 19.17 -4.31 -12.29
C HIS A 145 19.13 -5.83 -12.28
N SER A 146 18.96 -6.42 -13.47
CA SER A 146 18.92 -7.86 -13.67
C SER A 146 19.96 -8.26 -14.72
N TRP A 147 20.87 -9.16 -14.36
CA TRP A 147 21.90 -9.67 -15.27
C TRP A 147 21.59 -11.10 -15.71
N LEU A 148 22.22 -11.53 -16.80
CA LEU A 148 22.20 -12.91 -17.28
C LEU A 148 20.76 -13.44 -17.44
N LYS A 149 19.90 -12.67 -18.11
CA LYS A 149 18.47 -12.98 -18.26
C LYS A 149 17.77 -13.21 -16.91
N ASP A 150 17.99 -12.28 -15.98
CA ASP A 150 17.40 -12.29 -14.63
C ASP A 150 17.80 -13.53 -13.80
N THR A 151 19.03 -14.02 -14.02
CA THR A 151 19.65 -15.03 -13.14
C THR A 151 20.24 -14.37 -11.90
N ILE A 152 20.68 -13.11 -12.01
CA ILE A 152 21.15 -12.30 -10.88
C ILE A 152 20.32 -11.03 -10.88
N ARG A 153 19.75 -10.66 -9.74
CA ARG A 153 18.94 -9.45 -9.59
C ARG A 153 19.40 -8.65 -8.39
N TYR A 154 19.71 -7.39 -8.61
CA TYR A 154 19.97 -6.42 -7.56
C TYR A 154 18.83 -5.41 -7.51
N THR A 155 18.37 -5.12 -6.30
CA THR A 155 17.43 -4.04 -6.01
C THR A 155 18.00 -3.21 -4.87
N GLY A 156 18.15 -1.91 -5.06
CA GLY A 156 18.60 -1.01 -4.01
C GLY A 156 17.86 0.31 -4.07
N GLY A 157 17.82 1.02 -2.95
CA GLY A 157 17.15 2.30 -2.90
C GLY A 157 17.45 3.06 -1.62
N VAL A 158 17.16 4.35 -1.66
CA VAL A 158 17.24 5.26 -0.53
C VAL A 158 15.97 6.09 -0.48
N GLY A 159 15.52 6.42 0.72
CA GLY A 159 14.35 7.24 0.94
C GLY A 159 14.48 8.07 2.20
N ALA A 160 13.76 9.18 2.22
CA ALA A 160 13.59 10.01 3.40
C ALA A 160 12.15 10.49 3.47
N GLY A 161 11.66 10.76 4.66
CA GLY A 161 10.30 11.22 4.84
C GLY A 161 9.94 11.53 6.27
N LYS A 162 8.69 11.93 6.42
CA LYS A 162 8.02 12.15 7.69
C LYS A 162 6.64 11.53 7.62
N ALA A 163 6.34 10.61 8.53
CA ALA A 163 5.04 10.00 8.70
C ALA A 163 4.34 10.61 9.93
N ASN A 164 3.19 11.22 9.70
CA ASN A 164 2.30 11.67 10.75
C ASN A 164 1.19 10.62 10.88
N LEU A 165 1.23 9.82 11.94
CA LEU A 165 0.36 8.65 12.12
C LEU A 165 -0.30 8.68 13.48
N ASP A 166 -1.58 8.32 13.51
CA ASP A 166 -2.31 8.05 14.73
C ASP A 166 -2.12 6.58 15.13
N ILE A 167 -1.65 6.36 16.36
CA ILE A 167 -1.43 5.03 16.92
C ILE A 167 -2.50 4.74 17.95
N PHE A 168 -3.15 3.60 17.79
CA PHE A 168 -4.25 3.15 18.63
C PHE A 168 -3.73 2.09 19.61
N LYS A 169 -4.06 2.25 20.88
CA LYS A 169 -3.79 1.26 21.91
C LYS A 169 -5.05 1.04 22.76
N GLU A 170 -5.48 -0.21 22.83
CA GLU A 170 -6.50 -0.61 23.78
C GLU A 170 -5.91 -0.64 25.19
N PHE A 171 -6.63 -0.05 26.13
CA PHE A 171 -6.31 -0.14 27.54
C PHE A 171 -7.48 -0.73 28.30
N SER A 172 -7.25 -1.90 28.90
CA SER A 172 -8.22 -2.62 29.71
C SER A 172 -7.88 -2.49 31.20
N ILE A 173 -8.76 -1.85 31.98
CA ILE A 173 -8.68 -1.85 33.46
C ILE A 173 -9.75 -2.78 34.00
N GLY A 174 -9.36 -4.03 34.27
CA GLY A 174 -10.30 -5.08 34.70
C GLY A 174 -11.28 -5.49 33.60
N ALA A 175 -12.27 -6.31 33.95
CA ALA A 175 -13.18 -6.94 32.97
C ALA A 175 -14.27 -6.01 32.40
N SER A 176 -14.31 -4.72 32.76
CA SER A 176 -15.45 -3.83 32.44
C SER A 176 -15.07 -2.45 31.92
N TYR A 177 -13.78 -2.11 31.83
CA TYR A 177 -13.34 -0.85 31.25
C TYR A 177 -12.32 -1.15 30.16
N ASN A 178 -12.79 -1.23 28.91
CA ASN A 178 -11.93 -1.16 27.73
C ASN A 178 -12.04 0.25 27.13
N LYS A 179 -10.91 0.92 26.93
CA LYS A 179 -10.83 2.22 26.27
C LYS A 179 -9.67 2.23 25.30
N THR A 180 -9.99 2.43 24.02
CA THR A 180 -9.00 2.74 22.99
C THR A 180 -8.50 4.16 23.18
N ILE A 181 -7.18 4.33 23.29
CA ILE A 181 -6.52 5.64 23.33
C ILE A 181 -5.77 5.81 22.01
N GLN A 182 -5.95 6.98 21.41
CA GLN A 182 -5.26 7.42 20.21
C GLN A 182 -4.13 8.37 20.58
N PHE A 183 -2.95 8.15 20.02
CA PHE A 183 -1.78 9.02 20.15
C PHE A 183 -1.28 9.43 18.77
N GLY A 184 -1.17 10.73 18.51
CA GLY A 184 -0.52 11.22 17.30
C GLY A 184 0.99 11.00 17.41
N THR A 185 1.62 10.56 16.34
CA THR A 185 3.06 10.38 16.25
C THR A 185 3.61 11.03 14.98
N LYS A 186 4.79 11.64 15.09
CA LYS A 186 5.58 12.18 13.98
C LYS A 186 6.87 11.40 13.92
N THR A 187 7.01 10.56 12.90
CA THR A 187 8.22 9.78 12.65
C THR A 187 8.94 10.37 11.46
N SER A 188 10.12 10.94 11.65
CA SER A 188 10.97 11.40 10.55
C SER A 188 12.16 10.47 10.39
N GLY A 189 12.64 10.25 9.17
CA GLY A 189 13.81 9.41 9.00
C GLY A 189 14.33 9.31 7.58
N VAL A 190 15.49 8.65 7.47
CA VAL A 190 16.10 8.24 6.21
C VAL A 190 16.38 6.74 6.29
N ALA A 191 16.23 6.05 5.16
CA ALA A 191 16.55 4.64 5.07
C ALA A 191 17.19 4.32 3.73
N ALA A 192 18.03 3.30 3.73
CA ALA A 192 18.61 2.67 2.56
C ALA A 192 18.35 1.17 2.62
N LEU A 193 18.03 0.58 1.46
CA LEU A 193 17.84 -0.85 1.31
C LEU A 193 18.71 -1.37 0.18
N GLN A 194 19.19 -2.60 0.33
CA GLN A 194 19.93 -3.33 -0.68
C GLN A 194 19.48 -4.79 -0.65
N GLN A 195 19.27 -5.36 -1.82
CA GLN A 195 18.82 -6.73 -1.98
C GLN A 195 19.52 -7.35 -3.19
N LEU A 196 20.11 -8.52 -3.00
CA LEU A 196 20.79 -9.28 -4.04
C LEU A 196 20.23 -10.69 -4.08
N GLN A 197 19.71 -11.09 -5.23
CA GLN A 197 19.03 -12.36 -5.45
C GLN A 197 19.65 -13.14 -6.61
N PHE A 198 19.62 -14.46 -6.50
CA PHE A 198 20.11 -15.42 -7.47
C PHE A 198 19.03 -16.43 -7.81
N ARG A 199 18.77 -16.64 -9.10
CA ARG A 199 17.83 -17.63 -9.59
C ARG A 199 18.38 -19.04 -9.39
N VAL A 200 17.54 -19.93 -8.88
CA VAL A 200 17.90 -21.33 -8.64
C VAL A 200 17.67 -22.12 -9.93
N ALA A 201 18.77 -22.41 -10.65
CA ALA A 201 18.77 -23.14 -11.90
C ALA A 201 17.74 -22.57 -12.91
N ASN A 202 16.92 -23.44 -13.51
CA ASN A 202 15.88 -23.06 -14.46
C ASN A 202 14.50 -22.88 -13.80
N THR A 203 14.46 -22.63 -12.49
CA THR A 203 13.19 -22.46 -11.77
C THR A 203 12.80 -20.98 -11.65
N PRO A 204 11.53 -20.68 -11.32
CA PRO A 204 11.11 -19.34 -10.94
C PRO A 204 11.62 -18.89 -9.56
N LEU A 205 12.24 -19.77 -8.78
CA LEU A 205 12.75 -19.46 -7.45
C LEU A 205 14.00 -18.58 -7.53
N MET A 206 14.00 -17.48 -6.79
CA MET A 206 15.17 -16.67 -6.48
C MET A 206 15.42 -16.67 -4.97
N LEU A 207 16.68 -16.85 -4.59
CA LEU A 207 17.15 -16.76 -3.21
C LEU A 207 18.14 -15.63 -3.08
N GLY A 208 18.10 -14.88 -1.98
CA GLY A 208 18.93 -13.70 -1.83
C GLY A 208 19.17 -13.28 -0.39
N VAL A 209 19.94 -12.20 -0.29
CA VAL A 209 20.18 -11.48 0.96
C VAL A 209 19.62 -10.08 0.84
N LYS A 210 19.17 -9.53 1.96
CA LYS A 210 18.61 -8.17 2.06
C LYS A 210 19.24 -7.46 3.25
N GLN A 211 19.59 -6.21 3.05
CA GLN A 211 20.09 -5.31 4.08
C GLN A 211 19.22 -4.05 4.10
N ILE A 212 18.87 -3.60 5.30
CA ILE A 212 18.21 -2.31 5.53
C ILE A 212 19.03 -1.56 6.56
N ILE A 213 19.30 -0.28 6.32
CA ILE A 213 19.85 0.62 7.32
C ILE A 213 19.05 1.91 7.31
N GLY A 214 18.79 2.49 8.46
CA GLY A 214 18.07 3.75 8.55
C GLY A 214 18.30 4.43 9.88
N GLN A 215 17.96 5.71 9.90
CA GLN A 215 17.93 6.52 11.11
C GLN A 215 16.58 7.21 11.15
N SER A 216 15.91 7.17 12.30
CA SER A 216 14.64 7.82 12.51
C SER A 216 14.54 8.50 13.86
N SER A 217 13.66 9.48 13.98
CA SER A 217 13.23 10.09 15.23
C SER A 217 11.72 9.96 15.35
N VAL A 218 11.22 9.79 16.57
CA VAL A 218 9.78 9.67 16.87
C VAL A 218 9.42 10.72 17.91
N GLU A 219 8.43 11.54 17.59
CA GLU A 219 7.83 12.51 18.49
C GLU A 219 6.35 12.20 18.67
N PHE A 220 5.83 12.38 19.89
CA PHE A 220 4.41 12.21 20.19
C PHE A 220 3.71 13.57 20.23
N GLU A 221 2.48 13.58 19.72
CA GLU A 221 1.61 14.74 19.66
C GLU A 221 0.26 14.44 20.31
N THR A 222 -0.04 15.20 21.36
CA THR A 222 -1.32 15.28 22.05
C THR A 222 -1.82 16.73 22.07
N SER A 223 -3.10 16.90 22.40
CA SER A 223 -3.78 18.21 22.47
C SER A 223 -3.29 19.11 23.61
N ASN A 224 -2.51 18.60 24.55
CA ASN A 224 -1.98 19.34 25.68
C ASN A 224 -0.45 19.45 25.60
N GLU A 225 0.05 20.67 25.46
CA GLU A 225 1.48 20.97 25.26
C GLU A 225 2.36 20.59 26.46
N ASP A 226 1.85 20.75 27.69
CA ASP A 226 2.58 20.33 28.89
C ASP A 226 2.74 18.81 28.95
N VAL A 227 1.70 18.08 28.54
CA VAL A 227 1.72 16.62 28.44
C VAL A 227 2.66 16.15 27.33
N ASN A 228 2.69 16.84 26.18
CA ASN A 228 3.65 16.59 25.10
C ASN A 228 5.08 16.67 25.60
N ASN A 229 5.44 17.76 26.29
CA ASN A 229 6.80 17.99 26.77
C ASN A 229 7.25 16.91 27.75
N VAL A 230 6.36 16.45 28.63
CA VAL A 230 6.67 15.37 29.57
C VAL A 230 6.82 14.03 28.84
N ILE A 231 5.87 13.68 27.95
CA ILE A 231 5.90 12.40 27.22
C ILE A 231 7.16 12.32 26.34
N ASN A 232 7.42 13.35 25.54
CA ASN A 232 8.60 13.40 24.68
C ASN A 232 9.90 13.40 25.51
N GLY A 233 9.93 14.11 26.65
CA GLY A 233 11.09 14.07 27.56
C GLY A 233 11.38 12.66 28.11
N VAL A 234 10.33 11.90 28.47
CA VAL A 234 10.48 10.50 28.91
C VAL A 234 10.94 9.61 27.76
N ILE A 235 10.38 9.77 26.57
CA ILE A 235 10.77 8.98 25.40
C ILE A 235 12.21 9.25 25.00
N HIS A 236 12.62 10.52 24.92
CA HIS A 236 14.01 10.87 24.61
C HIS A 236 14.99 10.31 25.65
N TYR A 237 14.58 10.24 26.93
CA TYR A 237 15.39 9.62 27.97
C TYR A 237 15.58 8.11 27.75
N PHE A 238 14.55 7.38 27.31
CA PHE A 238 14.61 5.93 27.13
C PHE A 238 15.05 5.47 25.72
N MET A 239 14.78 6.26 24.68
CA MET A 239 14.93 5.89 23.26
C MET A 239 15.93 6.78 22.50
N GLY A 240 16.44 7.85 23.13
CA GLY A 240 17.28 8.84 22.47
C GLY A 240 16.50 9.84 21.60
N GLU A 241 17.22 10.80 21.02
CA GLU A 241 16.65 11.77 20.06
C GLU A 241 16.43 11.15 18.66
N SER A 242 17.24 10.14 18.33
CA SER A 242 17.14 9.37 17.10
C SER A 242 17.55 7.93 17.38
N SER A 243 16.99 7.00 16.63
CA SER A 243 17.38 5.59 16.63
C SER A 243 17.90 5.16 15.27
N VAL A 244 18.97 4.38 15.27
CA VAL A 244 19.49 3.66 14.12
C VAL A 244 18.85 2.29 14.06
N THR A 245 18.33 1.92 12.90
CA THR A 245 17.84 0.57 12.60
C THR A 245 18.74 -0.03 11.54
N SER A 246 19.36 -1.16 11.84
CA SER A 246 20.22 -1.89 10.91
C SER A 246 19.82 -3.36 10.91
N GLY A 247 19.40 -3.85 9.75
CA GLY A 247 18.88 -5.19 9.57
C GLY A 247 19.58 -5.93 8.44
N LEU A 248 19.82 -7.22 8.66
CA LEU A 248 20.33 -8.15 7.65
C LEU A 248 19.44 -9.39 7.63
N GLY A 249 19.15 -9.90 6.44
CA GLY A 249 18.25 -11.02 6.29
C GLY A 249 18.38 -11.75 4.98
N VAL A 250 17.51 -12.76 4.85
CA VAL A 250 17.40 -13.61 3.67
C VAL A 250 16.03 -13.44 3.03
N VAL A 251 15.99 -13.56 1.71
CA VAL A 251 14.76 -13.45 0.92
C VAL A 251 14.63 -14.65 -0.01
N ALA A 252 13.42 -15.17 -0.13
CA ALA A 252 13.02 -16.16 -1.13
C ALA A 252 11.83 -15.62 -1.92
N GLU A 253 11.92 -15.65 -3.25
CA GLU A 253 10.88 -15.18 -4.16
C GLU A 253 10.60 -16.29 -5.18
N TYR A 254 9.35 -16.70 -5.29
CA TYR A 254 8.89 -17.62 -6.32
C TYR A 254 7.73 -16.96 -7.04
N ASP A 255 7.90 -16.58 -8.31
CA ASP A 255 6.86 -15.88 -9.08
C ASP A 255 6.63 -16.55 -10.44
N THR A 256 5.40 -16.99 -10.67
CA THR A 256 4.94 -17.60 -11.94
C THR A 256 3.81 -16.83 -12.59
N ARG A 257 3.49 -15.63 -12.08
CA ARG A 257 2.40 -14.81 -12.58
C ARG A 257 2.64 -14.44 -14.04
N ASN A 258 1.57 -14.47 -14.82
CA ASN A 258 1.61 -14.16 -16.25
C ASN A 258 1.84 -12.66 -16.56
N ASN A 259 1.48 -11.78 -15.62
CA ASN A 259 1.72 -10.35 -15.72
C ASN A 259 2.02 -9.81 -14.31
N MET A 260 2.99 -8.91 -14.18
CA MET A 260 3.40 -8.38 -12.86
C MET A 260 2.51 -7.26 -12.32
N PHE A 261 1.77 -6.57 -13.18
CA PHE A 261 0.90 -5.46 -12.82
C PHE A 261 -0.53 -5.94 -12.59
N PHE A 262 -1.07 -6.73 -13.52
CA PHE A 262 -2.42 -7.26 -13.44
C PHE A 262 -2.44 -8.76 -13.76
N PRO A 263 -1.99 -9.61 -12.81
CA PRO A 263 -1.99 -11.06 -13.01
C PRO A 263 -3.40 -11.61 -13.19
N THR A 264 -3.55 -12.60 -14.08
CA THR A 264 -4.79 -13.37 -14.24
C THR A 264 -4.58 -14.88 -14.11
N ASN A 265 -3.33 -15.32 -14.11
CA ASN A 265 -2.94 -16.72 -13.94
C ASN A 265 -1.58 -16.80 -13.27
N GLY A 266 -1.40 -17.82 -12.42
CA GLY A 266 -0.15 -18.12 -11.74
C GLY A 266 -0.19 -17.69 -10.28
N TYR A 267 0.94 -17.80 -9.61
CA TYR A 267 1.06 -17.48 -8.20
C TYR A 267 2.44 -16.90 -7.88
N SER A 268 2.49 -16.12 -6.82
CA SER A 268 3.73 -15.59 -6.25
C SER A 268 3.79 -15.86 -4.77
N VAL A 269 4.95 -16.26 -4.28
CA VAL A 269 5.25 -16.37 -2.84
C VAL A 269 6.56 -15.66 -2.58
N ASN A 270 6.54 -14.74 -1.62
CA ASN A 270 7.71 -14.03 -1.12
C ASN A 270 7.84 -14.31 0.37
N ALA A 271 9.03 -14.69 0.81
CA ALA A 271 9.35 -14.87 2.22
C ALA A 271 10.62 -14.10 2.55
N GLU A 272 10.58 -13.33 3.62
CA GLU A 272 11.67 -12.51 4.13
C GLU A 272 11.86 -12.79 5.62
N TYR A 273 13.10 -13.05 6.02
CA TYR A 273 13.48 -13.14 7.43
C TYR A 273 14.63 -12.18 7.71
N MET A 274 14.38 -11.19 8.55
CA MET A 274 15.30 -10.11 8.90
C MET A 274 15.67 -10.17 10.38
N VAL A 275 16.94 -9.93 10.67
CA VAL A 275 17.46 -9.79 12.03
C VAL A 275 18.03 -8.39 12.18
N TYR A 276 17.62 -7.71 13.25
CA TYR A 276 18.12 -6.42 13.69
C TYR A 276 18.84 -6.64 15.01
N ASP A 277 20.13 -6.32 15.08
CA ASP A 277 21.00 -6.63 16.22
C ASP A 277 22.03 -5.51 16.41
N GLU A 278 22.38 -5.23 17.66
CA GLU A 278 23.41 -4.25 18.02
C GLU A 278 24.75 -4.53 17.32
N LYS A 279 25.10 -5.81 17.11
CA LYS A 279 26.33 -6.23 16.42
C LYS A 279 26.40 -5.80 14.95
N ILE A 280 25.26 -5.51 14.34
CA ILE A 280 25.18 -4.97 12.97
C ILE A 280 24.84 -3.47 12.96
N GLY A 281 24.90 -2.81 14.12
CA GLY A 281 24.74 -1.37 14.28
C GLY A 281 23.30 -0.90 14.44
N SER A 282 22.38 -1.78 14.88
CA SER A 282 21.02 -1.41 15.25
C SER A 282 20.96 -0.95 16.70
N ASP A 283 20.17 0.06 17.03
CA ASP A 283 19.91 0.43 18.43
C ASP A 283 18.90 -0.52 19.11
N TRP A 284 18.20 -1.34 18.31
CA TRP A 284 17.15 -2.25 18.77
C TRP A 284 17.41 -3.69 18.31
N ASN A 285 17.10 -4.66 19.18
CA ASN A 285 17.22 -6.08 18.88
C ASN A 285 15.85 -6.73 18.64
N TYR A 286 15.59 -7.14 17.40
CA TYR A 286 14.35 -7.83 17.03
C TYR A 286 14.51 -8.63 15.74
N GLN A 287 13.55 -9.51 15.48
CA GLN A 287 13.52 -10.37 14.31
C GLN A 287 12.14 -10.32 13.66
N ASN A 288 12.12 -10.22 12.34
CA ASN A 288 10.89 -10.15 11.56
C ASN A 288 10.88 -11.27 10.53
N LEU A 289 9.85 -12.09 10.56
CA LEU A 289 9.47 -12.98 9.46
C LEU A 289 8.26 -12.35 8.74
N ASN A 290 8.34 -12.23 7.42
CA ASN A 290 7.22 -11.79 6.58
C ASN A 290 7.04 -12.78 5.42
N ILE A 291 5.84 -13.33 5.27
CA ILE A 291 5.50 -14.26 4.20
C ILE A 291 4.26 -13.72 3.49
N ASN A 292 4.40 -13.45 2.20
CA ASN A 292 3.33 -12.99 1.31
C ASN A 292 3.07 -14.04 0.24
N GLY A 293 1.81 -14.35 -0.01
CA GLY A 293 1.39 -15.28 -1.05
C GLY A 293 0.20 -14.74 -1.83
N GLU A 294 0.24 -14.87 -3.15
CA GLU A 294 -0.88 -14.56 -4.05
C GLU A 294 -1.07 -15.69 -5.05
N VAL A 295 -2.31 -16.00 -5.41
CA VAL A 295 -2.64 -16.96 -6.46
C VAL A 295 -3.81 -16.43 -7.29
N TYR A 296 -3.72 -16.61 -8.61
CA TYR A 296 -4.70 -16.17 -9.60
C TYR A 296 -5.11 -17.35 -10.48
N ILE A 297 -6.42 -17.58 -10.55
CA ILE A 297 -7.02 -18.75 -11.19
C ILE A 297 -8.09 -18.26 -12.19
N PRO A 298 -7.85 -18.39 -13.50
CA PRO A 298 -8.88 -18.08 -14.50
C PRO A 298 -9.91 -19.20 -14.52
N VAL A 299 -11.06 -18.99 -13.91
CA VAL A 299 -12.13 -20.00 -13.79
C VAL A 299 -13.04 -20.04 -15.02
N ALA A 300 -13.06 -18.97 -15.82
CA ALA A 300 -13.69 -18.89 -17.13
C ALA A 300 -13.02 -17.79 -17.96
N GLU A 301 -13.37 -17.66 -19.25
CA GLU A 301 -12.75 -16.68 -20.18
C GLU A 301 -12.75 -15.23 -19.67
N ARG A 302 -13.75 -14.86 -18.87
CA ARG A 302 -13.91 -13.50 -18.33
C ARG A 302 -13.83 -13.43 -16.81
N TRP A 303 -13.60 -14.56 -16.13
CA TRP A 303 -13.66 -14.65 -14.68
C TRP A 303 -12.34 -15.13 -14.11
N THR A 304 -11.78 -14.35 -13.21
CA THR A 304 -10.57 -14.69 -12.45
C THR A 304 -10.92 -14.69 -10.97
N LEU A 305 -10.58 -15.77 -10.27
CA LEU A 305 -10.53 -15.79 -8.81
C LEU A 305 -9.10 -15.57 -8.37
N ALA A 306 -8.92 -14.77 -7.33
CA ALA A 306 -7.63 -14.56 -6.74
C ALA A 306 -7.71 -14.64 -5.21
N PHE A 307 -6.65 -15.16 -4.61
CA PHE A 307 -6.49 -15.26 -3.17
C PHE A 307 -5.12 -14.71 -2.80
N ALA A 308 -5.07 -13.96 -1.71
CA ALA A 308 -3.83 -13.47 -1.12
C ALA A 308 -3.80 -13.79 0.37
N GLY A 309 -2.61 -13.93 0.92
CA GLY A 309 -2.40 -14.07 2.35
C GLY A 309 -1.06 -13.50 2.77
N ASN A 310 -1.05 -12.90 3.95
CA ASN A 310 0.15 -12.39 4.59
C ASN A 310 0.27 -13.00 5.99
N TYR A 311 1.49 -13.40 6.35
CA TYR A 311 1.84 -13.79 7.71
C TYR A 311 3.08 -13.03 8.14
N GLN A 312 2.99 -12.35 9.29
CA GLN A 312 4.11 -11.66 9.90
C GLN A 312 4.31 -12.17 11.31
N ASN A 313 5.56 -12.43 11.68
CA ASN A 313 5.95 -12.71 13.04
C ASN A 313 7.09 -11.78 13.45
N PHE A 314 6.89 -11.10 14.57
CA PHE A 314 7.78 -10.12 15.16
C PHE A 314 8.20 -10.63 16.53
N ASN A 315 9.49 -10.88 16.70
CA ASN A 315 10.04 -11.40 17.93
C ASN A 315 11.07 -10.42 18.50
N THR A 316 10.89 -10.06 19.77
CA THR A 316 11.81 -9.19 20.48
C THR A 316 11.85 -9.53 21.97
N GLN A 317 12.97 -9.21 22.61
CA GLN A 317 13.10 -9.18 24.07
C GLN A 317 13.09 -7.73 24.60
N GLU A 318 13.04 -6.76 23.69
CA GLU A 318 13.04 -5.33 24.01
C GLU A 318 11.70 -4.93 24.60
N HIS A 319 11.75 -4.18 25.70
CA HIS A 319 10.54 -3.71 26.37
C HIS A 319 10.01 -2.41 25.74
N TYR A 320 10.88 -1.66 25.07
CA TYR A 320 10.58 -0.39 24.43
C TYR A 320 11.08 -0.44 23.01
N LEU A 321 10.19 -0.20 22.05
CA LEU A 321 10.48 -0.13 20.63
C LEU A 321 9.69 1.02 20.02
N PRO A 322 10.20 1.65 18.94
CA PRO A 322 9.40 2.58 18.16
C PRO A 322 8.10 1.90 17.71
N PRO A 323 6.93 2.50 17.93
CA PRO A 323 5.66 1.88 17.56
C PRO A 323 5.57 1.47 16.08
N THR A 324 6.32 2.15 15.21
CA THR A 324 6.36 1.92 13.76
C THR A 324 7.17 0.70 13.32
N VAL A 325 7.91 0.02 14.21
CA VAL A 325 8.60 -1.23 13.85
C VAL A 325 7.72 -2.47 13.96
N ARG A 326 6.62 -2.37 14.71
CA ARG A 326 5.70 -3.50 14.91
C ARG A 326 4.83 -3.71 13.67
N PRO A 327 4.60 -4.96 13.26
CA PRO A 327 3.74 -5.27 12.12
C PRO A 327 2.30 -4.89 12.41
N TYR A 328 1.52 -4.78 11.35
CA TYR A 328 0.10 -4.44 11.39
C TYR A 328 -0.70 -5.20 10.34
N VAL A 329 -2.02 -5.28 10.54
CA VAL A 329 -2.94 -5.82 9.54
C VAL A 329 -2.97 -4.89 8.33
N GLU A 330 -2.41 -5.36 7.22
CA GLU A 330 -2.45 -4.68 5.92
C GLU A 330 -3.59 -5.25 5.07
N LEU A 331 -4.73 -4.54 5.03
CA LEU A 331 -5.88 -4.88 4.20
C LEU A 331 -6.52 -3.60 3.67
N ARG A 332 -6.99 -3.64 2.42
CA ARG A 332 -7.79 -2.55 1.84
C ARG A 332 -9.02 -2.28 2.71
N GLY A 333 -9.22 -1.03 3.10
CA GLY A 333 -10.32 -0.60 3.97
C GLY A 333 -9.98 -0.58 5.45
N ILE A 334 -8.74 -0.92 5.83
CA ILE A 334 -8.23 -0.84 7.20
C ILE A 334 -7.08 0.15 7.23
N ALA A 335 -7.12 1.12 8.15
CA ALA A 335 -6.04 2.09 8.30
C ALA A 335 -4.72 1.43 8.69
N SER A 336 -3.62 1.83 8.05
CA SER A 336 -2.27 1.39 8.41
C SER A 336 -1.97 1.66 9.88
N TYR A 337 -1.25 0.74 10.55
CA TYR A 337 -0.92 0.81 11.98
C TYR A 337 -2.10 0.82 12.95
N ARG A 338 -3.34 0.62 12.50
CA ARG A 338 -4.51 0.55 13.39
C ARG A 338 -4.49 -0.69 14.27
N TYR A 339 -4.27 -1.85 13.66
CA TYR A 339 -4.27 -3.15 14.32
C TYR A 339 -2.85 -3.72 14.29
N GLN A 340 -2.13 -3.58 15.41
CA GLN A 340 -0.73 -4.00 15.54
C GLN A 340 -0.59 -5.19 16.49
N GLY A 341 0.33 -6.10 16.16
CA GLY A 341 0.60 -7.29 16.96
C GLY A 341 2.06 -7.72 16.90
N ASP A 342 2.38 -8.80 17.61
CA ASP A 342 3.61 -9.56 17.40
C ASP A 342 3.42 -10.60 16.28
N GLU A 343 2.20 -11.11 16.12
CA GLU A 343 1.81 -11.98 15.01
C GLU A 343 0.65 -11.36 14.24
N ILE A 344 0.80 -11.25 12.91
CA ILE A 344 -0.25 -10.82 12.00
C ILE A 344 -0.55 -11.96 11.03
N ALA A 345 -1.83 -12.24 10.81
CA ALA A 345 -2.28 -13.12 9.75
C ALA A 345 -3.42 -12.46 8.97
N THR A 346 -3.29 -12.40 7.65
CA THR A 346 -4.36 -11.92 6.78
C THR A 346 -4.66 -12.91 5.67
N ALA A 347 -5.92 -12.93 5.24
CA ALA A 347 -6.39 -13.71 4.10
C ALA A 347 -7.39 -12.87 3.32
N GLN A 348 -7.20 -12.75 2.01
CA GLN A 348 -8.07 -11.99 1.12
C GLN A 348 -8.48 -12.83 -0.08
N SER A 349 -9.72 -12.65 -0.51
CA SER A 349 -10.27 -13.20 -1.75
C SER A 349 -10.75 -12.06 -2.64
N GLN A 350 -10.56 -12.22 -3.95
CA GLN A 350 -11.05 -11.29 -4.96
C GLN A 350 -11.64 -12.07 -6.13
N VAL A 351 -12.83 -11.69 -6.55
CA VAL A 351 -13.41 -12.11 -7.82
C VAL A 351 -13.33 -10.95 -8.81
N THR A 352 -12.89 -11.26 -10.02
CA THR A 352 -12.69 -10.28 -11.09
C THR A 352 -13.45 -10.71 -12.33
N TYR A 353 -14.25 -9.81 -12.89
CA TYR A 353 -15.00 -10.00 -14.12
C TYR A 353 -14.57 -8.99 -15.18
N ALA A 354 -14.05 -9.49 -16.30
CA ALA A 354 -13.75 -8.70 -17.48
C ALA A 354 -15.03 -8.45 -18.28
N ILE A 355 -15.54 -7.21 -18.26
CA ILE A 355 -16.72 -6.80 -19.02
C ILE A 355 -16.41 -6.87 -20.51
N ASP A 356 -15.27 -6.29 -20.89
CA ASP A 356 -14.66 -6.34 -22.20
C ASP A 356 -13.12 -6.31 -22.06
N ASN A 357 -12.40 -6.10 -23.17
CA ASN A 357 -10.94 -6.07 -23.15
C ASN A 357 -10.34 -4.86 -22.40
N ARG A 358 -11.14 -3.87 -21.99
CA ARG A 358 -10.69 -2.67 -21.29
C ARG A 358 -11.20 -2.58 -19.87
N TRP A 359 -12.46 -2.93 -19.67
CA TRP A 359 -13.17 -2.69 -18.42
C TRP A 359 -13.25 -3.98 -17.62
N THR A 360 -12.78 -3.88 -16.39
CA THR A 360 -12.82 -4.97 -15.44
C THR A 360 -13.49 -4.46 -14.17
N VAL A 361 -14.31 -5.29 -13.56
CA VAL A 361 -14.89 -5.04 -12.23
C VAL A 361 -14.47 -6.14 -11.28
N SER A 362 -14.38 -5.81 -9.99
CA SER A 362 -14.01 -6.76 -8.96
C SER A 362 -14.78 -6.55 -7.68
N ALA A 363 -14.93 -7.61 -6.91
CA ALA A 363 -15.35 -7.58 -5.52
C ALA A 363 -14.34 -8.35 -4.69
N PHE A 364 -14.08 -7.89 -3.47
CA PHE A 364 -13.11 -8.51 -2.58
C PHE A 364 -13.61 -8.54 -1.15
N TYR A 365 -13.08 -9.50 -0.40
CA TYR A 365 -13.34 -9.70 1.02
C TYR A 365 -12.03 -10.15 1.68
N GLY A 366 -11.66 -9.52 2.79
CA GLY A 366 -10.44 -9.78 3.54
C GLY A 366 -10.71 -9.94 5.02
N LEU A 367 -9.94 -10.82 5.65
CA LEU A 367 -9.92 -11.10 7.08
C LEU A 367 -8.51 -10.86 7.59
N GLY A 368 -8.38 -10.23 8.75
CA GLY A 368 -7.12 -9.97 9.42
C GLY A 368 -7.21 -10.33 10.90
N LYS A 369 -6.08 -10.78 11.44
CA LYS A 369 -5.91 -11.00 12.88
C LYS A 369 -4.58 -10.40 13.32
N ALA A 370 -4.61 -9.65 14.41
CA ALA A 370 -3.44 -9.21 15.15
C ALA A 370 -3.41 -9.88 16.53
N THR A 371 -2.29 -10.49 16.87
CA THR A 371 -2.07 -11.19 18.15
C THR A 371 -0.84 -10.61 18.84
N VAL A 372 -0.95 -10.37 20.15
CA VAL A 372 0.17 -9.94 21.01
C VAL A 372 0.58 -11.10 21.91
N GLU A 373 1.85 -11.50 21.87
CA GLU A 373 2.31 -12.64 22.66
C GLU A 373 2.21 -12.34 24.16
N GLY A 374 1.69 -13.30 24.93
CA GLY A 374 1.55 -13.19 26.39
C GLY A 374 0.26 -12.51 26.87
N SER A 375 -0.62 -12.05 25.98
CA SER A 375 -1.97 -11.57 26.31
C SER A 375 -3.04 -12.42 25.62
N LEU A 376 -3.88 -13.10 26.40
CA LEU A 376 -5.00 -13.90 25.87
C LEU A 376 -6.26 -13.05 25.57
N SER A 377 -6.28 -11.78 25.97
CA SER A 377 -7.42 -10.88 25.82
C SER A 377 -7.30 -9.88 24.67
N ASP A 378 -6.12 -9.73 24.07
CA ASP A 378 -5.81 -8.61 23.17
C ASP A 378 -5.68 -9.07 21.70
N ASP A 379 -6.22 -10.25 21.38
CA ASP A 379 -6.35 -10.71 19.98
C ASP A 379 -7.45 -9.90 19.28
N GLU A 380 -7.07 -9.11 18.27
CA GLU A 380 -8.00 -8.32 17.47
C GLU A 380 -8.24 -9.02 16.13
N SER A 381 -9.50 -9.23 15.77
CA SER A 381 -9.91 -9.78 14.48
C SER A 381 -10.75 -8.75 13.74
N VAL A 382 -10.45 -8.59 12.45
CA VAL A 382 -11.01 -7.54 11.62
C VAL A 382 -11.35 -8.08 10.25
N ASP A 383 -12.36 -7.50 9.61
CA ASP A 383 -12.68 -7.78 8.24
C ASP A 383 -12.91 -6.51 7.43
N ALA A 384 -12.71 -6.63 6.13
CA ALA A 384 -12.94 -5.55 5.20
C ALA A 384 -13.43 -6.12 3.87
N TYR A 385 -14.32 -5.37 3.22
CA TYR A 385 -14.90 -5.77 1.95
C TYR A 385 -15.01 -4.58 1.02
N GLY A 386 -15.10 -4.87 -0.27
CA GLY A 386 -15.16 -3.79 -1.23
C GLY A 386 -15.41 -4.23 -2.65
N ALA A 387 -15.51 -3.23 -3.50
CA ALA A 387 -15.71 -3.40 -4.92
C ALA A 387 -14.91 -2.35 -5.68
N GLY A 388 -14.49 -2.70 -6.88
CA GLY A 388 -13.72 -1.80 -7.71
C GLY A 388 -13.96 -1.98 -9.19
N PHE A 389 -13.49 -1.01 -9.96
CA PHE A 389 -13.47 -1.07 -11.40
C PHE A 389 -12.11 -0.60 -11.90
N ARG A 390 -11.70 -1.15 -13.04
CA ARG A 390 -10.39 -0.91 -13.64
C ARG A 390 -10.55 -0.74 -15.14
N TYR A 391 -9.79 0.21 -15.69
CA TYR A 391 -9.64 0.45 -17.10
C TYR A 391 -8.21 0.08 -17.52
N GLN A 392 -8.08 -0.68 -18.61
CA GLN A 392 -6.79 -1.04 -19.19
C GLN A 392 -6.19 0.18 -19.90
N ILE A 393 -5.34 0.90 -19.18
CA ILE A 393 -4.75 2.16 -19.63
C ILE A 393 -3.55 1.96 -20.56
N ALA A 394 -2.91 0.78 -20.54
CA ALA A 394 -1.88 0.42 -21.52
C ALA A 394 -1.93 -1.07 -21.85
N ARG A 395 -2.61 -1.42 -22.94
CA ARG A 395 -2.91 -2.80 -23.33
C ARG A 395 -1.67 -3.65 -23.55
N ARG A 396 -0.66 -3.12 -24.25
CA ARG A 396 0.59 -3.84 -24.55
C ARG A 396 1.36 -4.30 -23.30
N TYR A 397 1.15 -3.63 -22.17
CA TYR A 397 1.77 -3.91 -20.87
C TYR A 397 0.83 -4.62 -19.87
N GLY A 398 -0.44 -4.80 -20.24
CA GLY A 398 -1.47 -5.29 -19.32
C GLY A 398 -1.72 -4.36 -18.14
N LEU A 399 -1.41 -3.07 -18.28
CA LEU A 399 -1.52 -2.11 -17.18
C LEU A 399 -2.97 -1.66 -17.02
N HIS A 400 -3.49 -1.85 -15.82
CA HIS A 400 -4.83 -1.44 -15.44
C HIS A 400 -4.75 -0.36 -14.38
N MET A 401 -5.59 0.66 -14.50
CA MET A 401 -5.76 1.70 -13.49
C MET A 401 -7.23 1.81 -13.15
N GLY A 402 -7.54 2.02 -11.87
CA GLY A 402 -8.91 1.94 -11.42
C GLY A 402 -9.13 2.53 -10.05
N VAL A 403 -10.32 2.26 -9.56
CA VAL A 403 -10.80 2.68 -8.26
C VAL A 403 -11.27 1.45 -7.50
N ASP A 404 -10.91 1.37 -6.22
CA ASP A 404 -11.50 0.44 -5.27
C ASP A 404 -12.21 1.23 -4.15
N LEU A 405 -13.45 0.84 -3.82
CA LEU A 405 -14.15 1.28 -2.62
C LEU A 405 -14.08 0.15 -1.60
N ALA A 406 -13.55 0.43 -0.41
CA ALA A 406 -13.40 -0.53 0.66
C ALA A 406 -14.08 -0.03 1.94
N PHE A 407 -14.62 -0.97 2.70
CA PHE A 407 -15.38 -0.75 3.92
C PHE A 407 -14.94 -1.78 4.97
N SER A 408 -14.78 -1.33 6.20
CA SER A 408 -14.65 -2.14 7.41
C SER A 408 -15.61 -1.59 8.47
N ASP A 409 -15.70 -2.24 9.63
CA ASP A 409 -16.57 -1.77 10.72
C ASP A 409 -16.25 -0.32 11.15
N ASP A 410 -14.98 0.06 11.06
CA ASP A 410 -14.51 1.36 11.54
C ASP A 410 -14.25 2.39 10.45
N ASP A 411 -13.86 1.95 9.25
CA ASP A 411 -13.30 2.81 8.22
C ASP A 411 -13.98 2.58 6.87
N SER A 412 -14.01 3.63 6.07
CA SER A 412 -14.32 3.54 4.64
C SER A 412 -13.24 4.25 3.86
N ALA A 413 -12.75 3.61 2.80
CA ALA A 413 -11.66 4.12 1.99
C ALA A 413 -12.01 4.02 0.51
N PHE A 414 -11.53 4.99 -0.26
CA PHE A 414 -11.55 4.97 -1.72
C PHE A 414 -10.11 4.96 -2.17
N TYR A 415 -9.69 3.98 -2.96
CA TYR A 415 -8.34 3.85 -3.46
C TYR A 415 -8.26 4.12 -4.95
N ILE A 416 -7.20 4.78 -5.39
CA ILE A 416 -6.82 4.81 -6.82
C ILE A 416 -5.68 3.83 -7.01
N THR A 417 -5.98 2.75 -7.71
CA THR A 417 -5.09 1.58 -7.79
C THR A 417 -4.55 1.42 -9.20
N VAL A 418 -3.25 1.14 -9.31
CA VAL A 418 -2.62 0.66 -10.53
C VAL A 418 -2.30 -0.82 -10.32
N GLY A 419 -2.83 -1.68 -11.19
CA GLY A 419 -2.66 -3.14 -11.09
C GLY A 419 -3.82 -3.89 -10.40
N SER A 420 -3.53 -5.08 -9.88
CA SER A 420 -4.54 -6.01 -9.32
C SER A 420 -5.13 -5.53 -8.00
N GLY A 421 -4.37 -4.75 -7.23
CA GLY A 421 -4.80 -4.19 -5.95
C GLY A 421 -4.66 -5.11 -4.75
N PHE A 422 -3.93 -6.22 -4.88
CA PHE A 422 -3.39 -6.93 -3.71
C PHE A 422 -2.15 -6.24 -3.19
#